data_AF-A0A427AD19-F1
#
_entry.id   AF-A0A427AD19-F1
#
_cell.length_a   1.000
_cell.length_b   1.000
_cell.length_c   1.000
_cell.angle_alpha   90.00
_cell.angle_beta   90.00
_cell.angle_gamma   90.00
#
_symmetry.space_group_name_H-M   'P 1'
#
loop_
_entity.id
_entity.type
_entity.pdbx_description
1 polymer ?
#
loop_
_entity_poly.entity_id
_entity_poly.type
_entity_poly.pdbx_seq_one_letter_code
_entity_poly.pdbx_strand_id
1 'polypeptide(L)'
;MATAVRLSLAPVAAIAHLSSSSSSSSSAGRIRASAVMATTTLTPAVIVGGGRVGRMLQSLGDGRDVLVGRGQPVPAEFEGPILVCTRNDDLEAVLGSTPPSRWNARLKVWDLNVAADLVFFQNGMLEPWLESKGMGDADQVLAYFAVSKLGEDPVDGKTDTNPEGLTAAYGKWASAVAARLHGGGLSCKVCALKLWLIFLFSLIAELASAAAAENQLAFEEGMEDRLCAYSRAVAHFPTAVKEVSIYMTMLC
;
A
#
# COMPACT_ATOMS: atom_id res chain seq x y z
N MET A 1 53.69 28.03 3.78
CA MET A 1 53.65 27.45 2.42
C MET A 1 52.20 27.32 2.02
N ALA A 2 51.72 28.21 1.15
CA ALA A 2 50.35 28.26 0.68
C ALA A 2 50.39 28.21 -0.85
N THR A 3 49.79 27.19 -1.45
CA THR A 3 49.83 26.94 -2.88
C THR A 3 48.58 27.53 -3.53
N ALA A 4 48.76 28.60 -4.31
CA ALA A 4 47.70 29.24 -5.07
C ALA A 4 47.51 28.51 -6.41
N VAL A 5 46.30 28.01 -6.67
CA VAL A 5 45.91 27.45 -7.98
C VAL A 5 45.21 28.55 -8.78
N ARG A 6 45.80 28.95 -9.91
CA ARG A 6 45.21 29.87 -10.89
C ARG A 6 44.27 29.09 -11.82
N LEU A 7 42.99 29.47 -11.86
CA LEU A 7 42.09 29.10 -12.97
C LEU A 7 42.26 30.10 -14.11
N SER A 8 42.55 29.58 -15.31
CA SER A 8 42.62 30.32 -16.57
C SER A 8 41.34 30.07 -17.36
N LEU A 9 40.55 31.11 -17.59
CA LEU A 9 39.41 31.12 -18.51
C LEU A 9 39.92 31.46 -19.92
N ALA A 10 39.59 30.64 -20.92
CA ALA A 10 39.79 30.96 -22.34
C ALA A 10 38.42 31.15 -23.03
N PRO A 11 38.30 32.10 -23.99
CA PRO A 11 37.02 32.47 -24.58
C PRO A 11 36.66 31.69 -25.86
N VAL A 12 35.38 31.82 -26.17
CA VAL A 12 34.54 31.32 -27.28
C VAL A 12 35.17 31.45 -28.67
N ALA A 13 34.97 30.43 -29.53
CA ALA A 13 35.02 30.58 -30.98
C ALA A 13 33.76 29.98 -31.63
N ALA A 14 33.00 30.86 -32.28
CA ALA A 14 31.88 30.52 -33.15
C ALA A 14 32.40 29.96 -34.48
N ILE A 15 31.74 28.92 -35.01
CA ILE A 15 31.89 28.52 -36.41
C ILE A 15 30.49 28.43 -37.02
N ALA A 16 30.29 29.24 -38.06
CA ALA A 16 29.08 29.33 -38.83
C ALA A 16 29.25 28.64 -40.20
N HIS A 17 28.11 28.18 -40.73
CA HIS A 17 27.78 27.80 -42.10
C HIS A 17 28.45 26.55 -42.71
N LEU A 18 27.64 25.58 -43.14
CA LEU A 18 27.15 25.53 -44.53
C LEU A 18 26.03 24.50 -44.69
N SER A 19 25.02 24.90 -45.44
CA SER A 19 23.87 24.11 -45.88
C SER A 19 24.26 23.04 -46.90
N SER A 20 23.72 21.82 -46.76
CA SER A 20 23.56 20.90 -47.88
C SER A 20 22.27 20.10 -47.70
N SER A 21 21.27 20.49 -48.46
CA SER A 21 20.02 19.80 -48.70
C SER A 21 20.27 18.50 -49.48
N SER A 22 19.93 17.36 -48.89
CA SER A 22 19.74 16.10 -49.59
C SER A 22 18.42 15.49 -49.15
N SER A 23 17.40 15.69 -49.97
CA SER A 23 16.09 15.07 -49.90
C SER A 23 16.19 13.58 -50.20
N SER A 24 16.00 12.73 -49.20
CA SER A 24 15.70 11.31 -49.38
C SER A 24 14.29 11.03 -48.87
N SER A 25 13.37 10.85 -49.81
CA SER A 25 12.00 10.42 -49.57
C SER A 25 11.97 9.00 -48.99
N SER A 26 11.69 8.87 -47.70
CA SER A 26 11.27 7.59 -47.10
C SER A 26 9.78 7.66 -46.77
N SER A 27 9.00 6.88 -47.50
CA SER A 27 7.59 6.63 -47.26
C SER A 27 7.43 5.88 -45.94
N ALA A 28 7.32 6.61 -44.84
CA ALA A 28 6.93 6.04 -43.55
C ALA A 28 5.44 5.74 -43.56
N GLY A 29 5.08 4.48 -43.80
CA GLY A 29 3.74 3.98 -43.59
C GLY A 29 3.30 4.27 -42.16
N ARG A 30 2.22 5.05 -42.00
CA ARG A 30 1.60 5.31 -40.71
C ARG A 30 0.93 4.02 -40.24
N ILE A 31 1.63 3.21 -39.47
CA ILE A 31 1.02 2.13 -38.69
C ILE A 31 0.20 2.82 -37.60
N ARG A 32 -1.13 2.82 -37.75
CA ARG A 32 -2.05 3.11 -36.65
C ARG A 32 -1.90 1.97 -35.64
N ALA A 33 -1.14 2.21 -34.57
CA ALA A 33 -1.21 1.37 -33.39
C ALA A 33 -2.61 1.58 -32.76
N SER A 34 -3.53 0.64 -32.99
CA SER A 34 -4.72 0.53 -32.15
C SER A 34 -4.26 0.10 -30.77
N ALA A 35 -4.36 0.99 -29.79
CA ALA A 35 -4.25 0.63 -28.39
C ALA A 35 -5.40 -0.32 -28.07
N VAL A 36 -5.12 -1.63 -28.05
CA VAL A 36 -5.99 -2.60 -27.39
C VAL A 36 -5.94 -2.26 -25.92
N MET A 37 -7.00 -1.63 -25.40
CA MET A 37 -7.18 -1.48 -23.97
C MET A 37 -7.22 -2.89 -23.39
N ALA A 38 -6.15 -3.32 -22.74
CA ALA A 38 -6.14 -4.56 -22.00
C ALA A 38 -7.19 -4.41 -20.90
N THR A 39 -8.31 -5.13 -21.03
CA THR A 39 -9.29 -5.26 -19.96
C THR A 39 -8.58 -5.96 -18.81
N THR A 40 -8.10 -5.21 -17.81
CA THR A 40 -7.52 -5.80 -16.61
C THR A 40 -8.61 -6.59 -15.91
N THR A 41 -8.60 -7.91 -16.06
CA THR A 41 -9.52 -8.80 -15.37
C THR A 41 -9.22 -8.69 -13.88
N LEU A 42 -10.15 -8.13 -13.11
CA LEU A 42 -10.03 -8.03 -11.67
C LEU A 42 -10.07 -9.42 -11.05
N THR A 43 -9.21 -9.66 -10.06
CA THR A 43 -9.21 -10.91 -9.29
C THR A 43 -10.48 -10.95 -8.42
N PRO A 44 -11.33 -11.99 -8.56
CA PRO A 44 -12.46 -12.20 -7.67
C PRO A 44 -11.99 -12.40 -6.22
N ALA A 45 -12.81 -11.98 -5.26
CA ALA A 45 -12.46 -12.06 -3.85
C ALA A 45 -13.62 -12.64 -3.02
N VAL A 46 -13.25 -13.27 -1.90
CA VAL A 46 -14.19 -13.40 -0.79
C VAL A 46 -14.12 -12.13 0.05
N ILE A 47 -15.25 -11.56 0.41
CA ILE A 47 -15.32 -10.33 1.20
C ILE A 47 -16.03 -10.67 2.51
N VAL A 48 -15.32 -10.57 3.62
CA VAL A 48 -15.88 -10.85 4.95
C VAL A 48 -16.31 -9.54 5.59
N GLY A 49 -17.62 -9.38 5.78
CA GLY A 49 -18.24 -8.19 6.37
C GLY A 49 -18.94 -7.29 5.35
N GLY A 50 -20.28 -7.36 5.33
CA GLY A 50 -21.14 -6.55 4.44
C GLY A 50 -21.39 -5.10 4.89
N GLY A 51 -20.41 -4.48 5.55
CA GLY A 51 -20.47 -3.07 5.95
C GLY A 51 -20.15 -2.12 4.79
N ARG A 52 -19.90 -0.84 5.12
CA ARG A 52 -19.58 0.21 4.13
C ARG A 52 -18.39 -0.16 3.24
N VAL A 53 -17.26 -0.53 3.85
CA VAL A 53 -16.03 -0.90 3.13
C VAL A 53 -16.21 -2.19 2.33
N GLY A 54 -16.76 -3.24 2.93
CA GLY A 54 -16.92 -4.52 2.23
C GLY A 54 -17.88 -4.44 1.05
N ARG A 55 -19.00 -3.70 1.18
CA ARG A 55 -19.92 -3.48 0.05
C ARG A 55 -19.31 -2.60 -1.04
N MET A 56 -18.52 -1.59 -0.67
CA MET A 56 -17.78 -0.79 -1.65
C MET A 56 -16.76 -1.67 -2.40
N LEU A 57 -15.96 -2.48 -1.71
CA LEU A 57 -15.00 -3.36 -2.37
C LEU A 57 -15.67 -4.40 -3.27
N GLN A 58 -16.89 -4.83 -2.92
CA GLN A 58 -17.72 -5.69 -3.76
C GLN A 58 -18.19 -4.97 -5.03
N SER A 59 -18.63 -3.70 -4.91
CA SER A 59 -19.06 -2.92 -6.08
C SER A 59 -17.92 -2.54 -7.01
N LEU A 60 -16.69 -2.49 -6.49
CA LEU A 60 -15.47 -2.32 -7.29
C LEU A 60 -14.97 -3.62 -7.94
N GLY A 61 -15.58 -4.77 -7.61
CA GLY A 61 -15.27 -6.05 -8.24
C GLY A 61 -15.90 -6.19 -9.63
N ASP A 62 -15.75 -7.37 -10.22
CA ASP A 62 -16.30 -7.70 -11.54
C ASP A 62 -17.61 -8.51 -11.48
N GLY A 63 -18.24 -8.54 -10.29
CA GLY A 63 -19.46 -9.28 -10.02
C GLY A 63 -19.27 -10.75 -9.61
N ARG A 64 -18.03 -11.27 -9.59
CA ARG A 64 -17.73 -12.65 -9.16
C ARG A 64 -17.38 -12.79 -7.68
N ASP A 65 -17.41 -11.69 -6.94
CA ASP A 65 -17.09 -11.67 -5.50
C ASP A 65 -18.14 -12.39 -4.66
N VAL A 66 -17.68 -13.07 -3.61
CA VAL A 66 -18.54 -13.72 -2.63
C VAL A 66 -18.56 -12.91 -1.35
N LEU A 67 -19.73 -12.39 -0.95
CA LEU A 67 -19.89 -11.69 0.32
C LEU A 67 -20.24 -12.67 1.44
N VAL A 68 -19.43 -12.69 2.49
CA VAL A 68 -19.62 -13.51 3.69
C VAL A 68 -20.08 -12.61 4.84
N GLY A 69 -21.26 -12.91 5.37
CA GLY A 69 -21.83 -12.23 6.54
C GLY A 69 -21.39 -12.82 7.88
N ARG A 70 -21.80 -12.19 8.97
CA ARG A 70 -21.54 -12.68 10.33
C ARG A 70 -22.09 -14.11 10.49
N GLY A 71 -21.24 -15.00 10.99
CA GLY A 71 -21.60 -16.41 11.26
C GLY A 71 -21.70 -17.30 10.02
N GLN A 72 -21.49 -16.77 8.82
CA GLN A 72 -21.40 -17.57 7.59
C GLN A 72 -19.98 -18.11 7.41
N PRO A 73 -19.81 -19.36 6.96
CA PRO A 73 -18.49 -19.91 6.70
C PRO A 73 -17.85 -19.25 5.48
N VAL A 74 -16.54 -19.03 5.53
CA VAL A 74 -15.76 -18.66 4.35
C VAL A 74 -15.58 -19.88 3.44
N PRO A 75 -15.82 -19.78 2.12
CA PRO A 75 -15.64 -20.90 1.20
C PRO A 75 -14.21 -21.46 1.22
N ALA A 76 -14.08 -22.78 1.34
CA ALA A 76 -12.78 -23.45 1.24
C ALA A 76 -12.23 -23.38 -0.19
N GLU A 77 -13.06 -23.76 -1.16
CA GLU A 77 -12.73 -23.79 -2.58
C GLU A 77 -13.05 -22.46 -3.26
N PHE A 78 -12.18 -21.48 -3.06
CA PHE A 78 -12.24 -20.20 -3.76
C PHE A 78 -10.83 -19.68 -4.02
N GLU A 79 -10.50 -19.45 -5.28
CA GLU A 79 -9.22 -18.87 -5.67
C GLU A 79 -9.29 -17.34 -5.58
N GLY A 80 -8.39 -16.75 -4.79
CA GLY A 80 -8.32 -15.30 -4.62
C GLY A 80 -8.19 -14.86 -3.16
N PRO A 81 -8.07 -13.54 -2.94
CA PRO A 81 -7.95 -12.97 -1.61
C PRO A 81 -9.25 -13.08 -0.82
N ILE A 82 -9.10 -13.06 0.50
CA ILE A 82 -10.17 -12.91 1.48
C ILE A 82 -10.03 -11.51 2.10
N LEU A 83 -10.84 -10.55 1.65
CA LEU A 83 -10.82 -9.16 2.12
C LEU A 83 -11.58 -9.05 3.44
N VAL A 84 -10.86 -8.86 4.55
CA VAL A 84 -11.44 -8.77 5.90
C VAL A 84 -11.85 -7.33 6.20
N CYS A 85 -13.16 -7.09 6.12
CA CYS A 85 -13.80 -5.79 6.24
C CYS A 85 -14.75 -5.70 7.46
N THR A 86 -14.48 -6.51 8.49
CA THR A 86 -15.18 -6.48 9.78
C THR A 86 -14.58 -5.42 10.71
N ARG A 87 -15.03 -5.38 11.96
CA ARG A 87 -14.35 -4.63 13.03
C ARG A 87 -13.27 -5.50 13.69
N ASN A 88 -12.32 -4.88 14.40
CA ASN A 88 -11.22 -5.56 15.07
C ASN A 88 -11.69 -6.58 16.13
N ASP A 89 -12.80 -6.31 16.83
CA ASP A 89 -13.40 -7.19 17.85
C ASP A 89 -14.02 -8.47 17.26
N ASP A 90 -14.26 -8.51 15.95
CA ASP A 90 -14.80 -9.67 15.24
C ASP A 90 -13.71 -10.60 14.66
N LEU A 91 -12.42 -10.24 14.73
CA LEU A 91 -11.36 -10.96 14.00
C LEU A 91 -11.18 -12.42 14.44
N GLU A 92 -11.37 -12.73 15.73
CA GLU A 92 -11.36 -14.12 16.20
C GLU A 92 -12.46 -14.97 15.55
N ALA A 93 -13.67 -14.40 15.39
CA ALA A 93 -14.77 -15.07 14.74
C ALA A 93 -14.51 -15.25 13.23
N VAL A 94 -13.83 -14.29 12.59
CA VAL A 94 -13.39 -14.43 11.20
C VAL A 94 -12.45 -15.62 11.05
N LEU A 95 -11.41 -15.75 11.90
CA LEU A 95 -10.50 -16.89 11.87
C LEU A 95 -11.24 -18.22 12.11
N GLY A 96 -12.17 -18.25 13.07
CA GLY A 96 -12.96 -19.45 13.37
C GLY A 96 -13.89 -19.88 12.22
N SER A 97 -14.39 -18.93 11.43
CA SER A 97 -15.22 -19.19 10.25
C SER A 97 -14.41 -19.41 8.96
N THR A 98 -13.10 -19.19 8.99
CA THR A 98 -12.20 -19.34 7.85
C THR A 98 -11.47 -20.66 7.90
N PRO A 99 -11.54 -21.51 6.84
CA PRO A 99 -10.79 -22.75 6.78
C PRO A 99 -9.30 -22.51 7.07
N PRO A 100 -8.67 -23.24 8.02
CA PRO A 100 -7.26 -23.04 8.35
C PRO A 100 -6.31 -23.17 7.16
N SER A 101 -6.68 -23.96 6.15
CA SER A 101 -5.93 -24.05 4.89
C SER A 101 -5.82 -22.72 4.13
N ARG A 102 -6.66 -21.73 4.42
CA ARG A 102 -6.66 -20.42 3.75
C ARG A 102 -5.86 -19.35 4.50
N TRP A 103 -5.56 -19.55 5.79
CA TRP A 103 -4.88 -18.52 6.59
C TRP A 103 -3.72 -19.01 7.45
N ASN A 104 -3.68 -20.28 7.81
CA ASN A 104 -2.64 -20.84 8.66
C ASN A 104 -1.51 -21.38 7.78
N ALA A 105 -0.52 -20.52 7.51
CA ALA A 105 0.68 -20.89 6.77
C ALA A 105 1.43 -22.07 7.40
N ARG A 106 1.36 -22.22 8.73
CA ARG A 106 2.02 -23.30 9.48
C ARG A 106 1.40 -24.68 9.25
N LEU A 107 0.17 -24.78 8.75
CA LEU A 107 -0.44 -26.04 8.33
C LEU A 107 0.00 -26.47 6.92
N LYS A 108 0.68 -25.60 6.17
CA LYS A 108 1.24 -25.89 4.84
C LYS A 108 2.71 -26.30 4.93
N VAL A 109 3.01 -27.20 5.86
CA VAL A 109 4.35 -27.68 6.30
C VAL A 109 5.30 -28.11 5.16
N TRP A 110 4.84 -28.27 3.92
CA TRP A 110 5.67 -28.72 2.79
C TRP A 110 5.92 -27.67 1.71
N ASP A 111 5.36 -26.47 1.81
CA ASP A 111 5.58 -25.41 0.84
C ASP A 111 5.72 -24.05 1.53
N LEU A 112 6.97 -23.59 1.66
CA LEU A 112 7.35 -22.31 2.29
C LEU A 112 6.76 -21.08 1.58
N ASN A 113 6.14 -21.24 0.41
CA ASN A 113 5.66 -20.11 -0.41
C ASN A 113 4.14 -19.89 -0.36
N VAL A 114 3.41 -20.59 0.51
CA VAL A 114 1.95 -20.46 0.52
C VAL A 114 1.50 -19.47 1.59
N ALA A 115 1.68 -18.19 1.29
CA ALA A 115 1.17 -17.08 2.09
C ALA A 115 -0.36 -17.18 2.31
N ALA A 116 -0.82 -16.66 3.44
CA ALA A 116 -2.23 -16.57 3.80
C ALA A 116 -3.02 -15.78 2.74
N ASP A 117 -4.30 -16.13 2.54
CA ASP A 117 -5.16 -15.39 1.62
C ASP A 117 -5.91 -14.23 2.28
N LEU A 118 -5.81 -14.08 3.61
CA LEU A 118 -6.45 -13.00 4.36
C LEU A 118 -5.75 -11.67 4.12
N VAL A 119 -6.52 -10.67 3.72
CA VAL A 119 -6.09 -9.27 3.52
C VAL A 119 -6.87 -8.38 4.50
N PHE A 120 -6.18 -7.73 5.43
CA PHE A 120 -6.83 -6.96 6.49
C PHE A 120 -6.99 -5.48 6.12
N PHE A 121 -8.22 -4.98 6.08
CA PHE A 121 -8.57 -3.55 5.92
C PHE A 121 -8.83 -2.87 7.28
N GLN A 122 -8.19 -3.36 8.33
CA GLN A 122 -8.44 -2.91 9.69
C GLN A 122 -7.62 -1.64 9.99
N ASN A 123 -8.15 -0.81 10.88
CA ASN A 123 -7.37 0.30 11.43
C ASN A 123 -6.56 -0.19 12.64
N GLY A 124 -5.45 0.49 12.89
CA GLY A 124 -4.63 0.30 14.09
C GLY A 124 -3.55 -0.76 13.92
N MET A 125 -2.86 -1.03 15.03
CA MET A 125 -1.76 -1.98 15.09
C MET A 125 -2.28 -3.42 15.19
N LEU A 126 -2.20 -4.19 14.09
CA LEU A 126 -2.55 -5.61 14.12
C LEU A 126 -1.35 -6.55 14.37
N GLU A 127 -0.10 -6.07 14.30
CA GLU A 127 1.09 -6.93 14.31
C GLU A 127 1.16 -7.87 15.54
N PRO A 128 0.97 -7.41 16.80
CA PRO A 128 0.98 -8.30 17.95
C PRO A 128 -0.10 -9.40 17.89
N TRP A 129 -1.28 -9.06 17.39
CA TRP A 129 -2.37 -10.02 17.23
C TRP A 129 -2.05 -11.02 16.12
N LEU A 130 -1.60 -10.56 14.95
CA LEU A 130 -1.19 -11.40 13.83
C LEU A 130 -0.05 -12.37 14.22
N GLU A 131 0.96 -11.89 14.93
CA GLU A 131 2.06 -12.71 15.45
C GLU A 131 1.55 -13.78 16.42
N SER A 132 0.61 -13.44 17.32
CA SER A 132 0.01 -14.40 18.24
C SER A 132 -0.71 -15.57 17.54
N LYS A 133 -1.16 -15.34 16.29
CA LYS A 133 -1.83 -16.34 15.43
C LYS A 133 -0.88 -17.02 14.44
N GLY A 134 0.40 -16.64 14.42
CA GLY A 134 1.39 -17.13 13.45
C GLY A 134 1.19 -16.57 12.04
N MET A 135 0.66 -15.35 11.93
CA MET A 135 0.32 -14.67 10.68
C MET A 135 1.11 -13.36 10.49
N GLY A 136 2.35 -13.30 10.96
CA GLY A 136 3.15 -12.07 10.98
C GLY A 136 3.42 -11.45 9.59
N ASP A 137 3.25 -12.24 8.54
CA ASP A 137 3.41 -11.91 7.12
C ASP A 137 2.07 -11.71 6.39
N ALA A 138 0.93 -11.72 7.09
CA ALA A 138 -0.37 -11.52 6.48
C ALA A 138 -0.50 -10.18 5.75
N ASP A 139 -1.24 -10.23 4.65
CA ASP A 139 -1.53 -9.08 3.81
C ASP A 139 -2.36 -8.03 4.57
N GLN A 140 -2.00 -6.76 4.37
CA GLN A 140 -2.64 -5.64 5.06
C GLN A 140 -2.86 -4.48 4.10
N VAL A 141 -3.89 -3.68 4.39
CA VAL A 141 -4.20 -2.45 3.67
C VAL A 141 -4.36 -1.32 4.68
N LEU A 142 -3.52 -0.30 4.53
CA LEU A 142 -3.62 0.97 5.23
C LEU A 142 -4.56 1.87 4.43
N ALA A 143 -5.83 1.85 4.80
CA ALA A 143 -6.89 2.54 4.07
C ALA A 143 -6.98 4.04 4.42
N TYR A 144 -6.65 4.88 3.44
CA TYR A 144 -6.89 6.33 3.43
C TYR A 144 -7.89 6.68 2.32
N PHE A 145 -9.13 6.30 2.57
CA PHE A 145 -10.31 6.70 1.81
C PHE A 145 -11.51 6.70 2.75
N ALA A 146 -12.59 7.37 2.35
CA ALA A 146 -13.83 7.43 3.10
C ALA A 146 -14.99 6.82 2.32
N VAL A 147 -15.87 6.10 3.01
CA VAL A 147 -17.17 5.67 2.49
C VAL A 147 -18.22 6.21 3.45
N SER A 148 -18.94 7.26 3.05
CA SER A 148 -19.87 7.98 3.92
C SER A 148 -21.00 7.08 4.42
N LYS A 149 -21.69 6.40 3.49
CA LYS A 149 -22.78 5.46 3.79
C LYS A 149 -22.73 4.25 2.85
N LEU A 150 -23.53 3.23 3.16
CA LEU A 150 -23.58 2.01 2.36
C LEU A 150 -24.13 2.31 0.96
N GLY A 151 -23.43 1.86 -0.07
CA GLY A 151 -23.80 2.06 -1.47
C GLY A 151 -23.42 3.42 -2.06
N GLU A 152 -22.70 4.26 -1.33
CA GLU A 152 -22.11 5.49 -1.86
C GLU A 152 -20.69 5.23 -2.38
N ASP A 153 -20.30 5.98 -3.41
CA ASP A 153 -18.96 5.91 -3.97
C ASP A 153 -17.92 6.32 -2.92
N PRO A 154 -16.75 5.67 -2.90
CA PRO A 154 -15.68 6.04 -2.00
C PRO A 154 -15.05 7.37 -2.42
N VAL A 155 -14.59 8.13 -1.43
CA VAL A 155 -13.78 9.34 -1.64
C VAL A 155 -12.34 9.02 -1.27
N ASP A 156 -11.43 9.23 -2.22
CA ASP A 156 -9.99 9.06 -2.02
C ASP A 156 -9.47 10.03 -0.96
N GLY A 157 -8.57 9.58 -0.08
CA GLY A 157 -7.96 10.38 0.97
C GLY A 157 -6.81 11.26 0.47
N LYS A 158 -6.89 11.75 -0.76
CA LYS A 158 -5.91 12.69 -1.34
C LYS A 158 -6.07 14.06 -0.72
N THR A 159 -4.94 14.72 -0.48
CA THR A 159 -4.87 16.10 0.05
C THR A 159 -3.93 16.93 -0.83
N ASP A 160 -3.87 18.24 -0.59
CA ASP A 160 -2.92 19.13 -1.29
C ASP A 160 -1.46 18.73 -1.04
N THR A 161 -1.16 18.18 0.14
CA THR A 161 0.18 17.70 0.51
C THR A 161 0.49 16.31 -0.01
N ASN A 162 -0.54 15.50 -0.31
CA ASN A 162 -0.41 14.12 -0.77
C ASN A 162 -1.36 13.85 -1.95
N PRO A 163 -1.14 14.53 -3.10
CA PRO A 163 -2.03 14.42 -4.26
C PRO A 163 -1.98 13.04 -4.92
N GLU A 164 -0.92 12.26 -4.68
CA GLU A 164 -0.80 10.88 -5.12
C GLU A 164 -1.60 9.89 -4.25
N GLY A 165 -2.03 10.33 -3.06
CA GLY A 165 -2.83 9.56 -2.11
C GLY A 165 -2.02 8.72 -1.12
N LEU A 166 -2.72 8.32 -0.06
CA LEU A 166 -2.15 7.71 1.14
C LEU A 166 -2.63 6.26 1.35
N THR A 167 -3.46 5.69 0.47
CA THR A 167 -3.80 4.28 0.64
C THR A 167 -2.63 3.41 0.19
N ALA A 168 -2.31 2.38 0.97
CA ALA A 168 -1.22 1.47 0.68
C ALA A 168 -1.59 0.02 1.02
N ALA A 169 -1.08 -0.94 0.24
CA ALA A 169 -1.30 -2.37 0.40
C ALA A 169 0.03 -3.11 0.45
N TYR A 170 0.10 -4.13 1.30
CA TYR A 170 1.27 -5.00 1.50
C TYR A 170 0.86 -6.46 1.45
N GLY A 171 1.75 -7.30 0.92
CA GLY A 171 1.60 -8.76 0.85
C GLY A 171 1.30 -9.30 -0.54
N LYS A 172 1.02 -10.59 -0.62
CA LYS A 172 0.82 -11.37 -1.86
C LYS A 172 -0.23 -10.76 -2.80
N TRP A 173 -1.33 -10.29 -2.23
CA TRP A 173 -2.51 -9.76 -2.90
C TRP A 173 -2.50 -8.24 -3.04
N ALA A 174 -1.44 -7.55 -2.62
CA ALA A 174 -1.36 -6.09 -2.68
C ALA A 174 -1.62 -5.54 -4.10
N SER A 175 -1.06 -6.17 -5.14
CA SER A 175 -1.30 -5.76 -6.53
C SER A 175 -2.76 -5.96 -6.97
N ALA A 176 -3.41 -7.04 -6.51
CA ALA A 176 -4.82 -7.29 -6.82
C ALA A 176 -5.75 -6.28 -6.13
N VAL A 177 -5.43 -5.95 -4.86
CA VAL A 177 -6.11 -4.88 -4.11
C VAL A 177 -5.92 -3.54 -4.81
N ALA A 178 -4.69 -3.18 -5.18
CA ALA A 178 -4.40 -1.92 -5.84
C ALA A 178 -5.14 -1.81 -7.17
N ALA A 179 -5.14 -2.87 -8.00
CA ALA A 179 -5.89 -2.90 -9.25
C ALA A 179 -7.40 -2.65 -9.02
N ARG A 180 -7.99 -3.29 -8.00
CA ARG A 180 -9.39 -3.09 -7.63
C ARG A 180 -9.68 -1.66 -7.18
N LEU A 181 -8.85 -1.09 -6.32
CA LEU A 181 -9.01 0.29 -5.83
C LEU A 181 -8.83 1.31 -6.96
N HIS A 182 -7.82 1.13 -7.82
CA HIS A 182 -7.62 1.97 -9.01
C HIS A 182 -8.82 1.91 -9.97
N GLY A 183 -9.43 0.74 -10.15
CA GLY A 183 -10.65 0.58 -10.93
C GLY A 183 -11.84 1.39 -10.38
N GLY A 184 -11.86 1.65 -9.07
CA GLY A 184 -12.81 2.53 -8.39
C GLY A 184 -12.39 3.99 -8.28
N GLY A 185 -11.31 4.41 -8.95
CA GLY A 185 -10.79 5.79 -8.89
C GLY A 185 -10.04 6.14 -7.61
N LEU A 186 -9.75 5.17 -6.75
CA LEU A 186 -8.98 5.35 -5.52
C LEU A 186 -7.49 5.11 -5.76
N SER A 187 -6.64 5.91 -5.14
CA SER A 187 -5.20 5.66 -5.04
C SER A 187 -4.92 4.38 -4.24
N CYS A 188 -3.89 3.64 -4.63
CA CYS A 188 -3.32 2.58 -3.78
C CYS A 188 -1.86 2.30 -4.18
N LYS A 189 -0.94 2.49 -3.24
CA LYS A 189 0.47 2.10 -3.40
C LYS A 189 0.64 0.63 -3.03
N VAL A 190 1.44 -0.12 -3.78
CA VAL A 190 1.88 -1.47 -3.40
C VAL A 190 3.24 -1.31 -2.73
N CYS A 191 3.39 -1.80 -1.51
CA CYS A 191 4.62 -1.60 -0.73
C CYS A 191 5.31 -2.94 -0.44
N ALA A 192 6.64 -2.94 -0.49
CA ALA A 192 7.46 -4.12 -0.21
C ALA A 192 7.69 -4.37 1.29
N LEU A 193 7.53 -3.33 2.13
CA LEU A 193 7.68 -3.40 3.58
C LEU A 193 6.33 -3.34 4.29
N LYS A 194 6.25 -3.91 5.49
CA LYS A 194 5.03 -3.87 6.30
C LYS A 194 4.58 -2.42 6.50
N LEU A 195 3.31 -2.15 6.24
CA LEU A 195 2.75 -0.80 6.20
C LEU A 195 2.93 -0.02 7.50
N TRP A 196 2.92 -0.70 8.63
CA TRP A 196 3.16 -0.05 9.90
C TRP A 196 4.60 0.43 10.08
N LEU A 197 5.61 -0.32 9.61
CA LEU A 197 7.01 0.13 9.65
C LEU A 197 7.14 1.45 8.87
N ILE A 198 6.50 1.53 7.72
CA ILE A 198 6.50 2.72 6.87
C ILE A 198 5.85 3.90 7.60
N PHE A 199 4.64 3.71 8.11
CA PHE A 199 3.89 4.77 8.78
C PHE A 199 4.57 5.25 10.06
N LEU A 200 4.99 4.30 10.90
CA LEU A 200 5.61 4.64 12.17
C LEU A 200 6.98 5.27 12.00
N PHE A 201 7.81 4.75 11.10
CA PHE A 201 9.12 5.34 10.84
C PHE A 201 8.99 6.79 10.35
N SER A 202 8.07 7.05 9.41
CA SER A 202 7.76 8.40 8.96
C SER A 202 7.26 9.30 10.10
N LEU A 203 6.36 8.80 10.95
CA LEU A 203 5.81 9.55 12.08
C LEU A 203 6.88 9.90 13.11
N ILE A 204 7.72 8.94 13.47
CA ILE A 204 8.81 9.14 14.42
C ILE A 204 9.78 10.17 13.86
N ALA A 205 10.17 10.06 12.58
CA ALA A 205 11.09 10.99 11.94
C ALA A 205 10.54 12.42 11.91
N GLU A 206 9.25 12.58 11.61
CA GLU A 206 8.58 13.89 11.62
C GLU A 206 8.54 14.51 13.02
N LEU A 207 8.07 13.74 14.01
CA LEU A 207 8.00 14.20 15.39
C LEU A 207 9.39 14.50 15.96
N ALA A 208 10.39 13.69 15.63
CA ALA A 208 11.77 13.94 16.02
C ALA A 208 12.31 15.22 15.39
N SER A 209 12.06 15.45 14.10
CA SER A 209 12.47 16.69 13.42
C SER A 209 11.84 17.93 14.06
N ALA A 210 10.53 17.90 14.33
CA ALA A 210 9.83 19.00 15.00
C ALA A 210 10.35 19.22 16.44
N ALA A 211 10.55 18.16 17.21
CA ALA A 211 11.04 18.24 18.58
C ALA A 211 12.49 18.76 18.65
N ALA A 212 13.35 18.34 17.71
CA ALA A 212 14.73 18.81 17.59
C ALA A 212 14.77 20.31 17.29
N ALA A 213 13.93 20.80 16.37
CA ALA A 213 13.85 22.21 16.01
C ALA A 213 13.35 23.09 17.18
N GLU A 214 12.30 22.65 17.88
CA GLU A 214 11.70 23.41 18.98
C GLU A 214 12.58 23.43 20.23
N ASN A 215 13.22 22.30 20.55
CA ASN A 215 13.96 22.13 21.82
C ASN A 215 15.48 22.16 21.67
N GLN A 216 16.00 22.38 20.45
CA GLN A 216 17.44 22.37 20.15
C GLN A 216 18.13 21.07 20.61
N LEU A 217 17.47 19.94 20.39
CA LEU A 217 17.95 18.61 20.78
C LEU A 217 18.52 17.86 19.56
N ALA A 218 19.51 17.01 19.80
CA ALA A 218 20.00 16.03 18.84
C ALA A 218 19.65 14.62 19.33
N PHE A 219 19.09 13.78 18.46
CA PHE A 219 18.77 12.39 18.78
C PHE A 219 19.94 11.47 18.44
N GLU A 220 20.09 10.36 19.18
CA GLU A 220 21.09 9.33 18.91
C GLU A 220 20.78 8.57 17.61
N GLU A 221 21.81 8.07 16.94
CA GLU A 221 21.67 7.20 15.76
C GLU A 221 20.87 5.93 16.11
N GLY A 222 19.95 5.52 15.23
CA GLY A 222 19.08 4.35 15.44
C GLY A 222 17.91 4.60 16.41
N MET A 223 17.61 5.85 16.75
CA MET A 223 16.42 6.19 17.56
C MET A 223 15.12 5.73 16.89
N GLU A 224 14.97 5.88 15.56
CA GLU A 224 13.77 5.43 14.86
C GLU A 224 13.57 3.92 15.00
N ASP A 225 14.63 3.14 14.80
CA ASP A 225 14.61 1.68 14.94
C ASP A 225 14.23 1.26 16.36
N ARG A 226 14.76 1.96 17.38
CA ARG A 226 14.46 1.70 18.79
C ARG A 226 13.00 2.01 19.12
N LEU A 227 12.45 3.11 18.62
CA LEU A 227 11.05 3.50 18.83
C LEU A 227 10.08 2.60 18.04
N CYS A 228 10.48 2.16 16.85
CA CYS A 228 9.78 1.10 16.11
C CYS A 228 9.81 -0.23 16.85
N ALA A 229 10.94 -0.64 17.43
CA ALA A 229 11.00 -1.85 18.24
C ALA A 229 10.15 -1.73 19.52
N TYR A 230 10.19 -0.57 20.19
CA TYR A 230 9.43 -0.32 21.42
C TYR A 230 7.93 -0.40 21.20
N SER A 231 7.44 0.22 20.14
CA SER A 231 6.01 0.23 19.80
C SER A 231 5.46 -1.17 19.46
N ARG A 232 6.31 -2.14 19.06
CA ARG A 232 5.91 -3.57 19.01
C ARG A 232 5.66 -4.16 20.39
N ALA A 233 6.39 -3.74 21.41
CA ALA A 233 6.28 -4.25 22.77
C ALA A 233 5.08 -3.65 23.54
N VAL A 234 4.47 -2.58 23.03
CA VAL A 234 3.29 -1.95 23.63
C VAL A 234 2.02 -2.61 23.07
N ALA A 235 1.51 -3.60 23.79
CA ALA A 235 0.37 -4.43 23.38
C ALA A 235 -1.00 -3.70 23.34
N HIS A 236 -1.08 -2.45 23.80
CA HIS A 236 -2.36 -1.75 23.96
C HIS A 236 -2.26 -0.29 23.51
N PHE A 237 -2.66 -0.03 22.26
CA PHE A 237 -2.98 1.31 21.79
C PHE A 237 -4.50 1.48 21.79
N PRO A 238 -5.11 2.04 22.85
CA PRO A 238 -6.46 2.56 22.72
C PRO A 238 -6.38 3.71 21.71
N THR A 239 -7.12 3.62 20.61
CA THR A 239 -7.20 4.58 19.48
C THR A 239 -6.06 4.52 18.44
N ALA A 240 -6.46 4.24 17.20
CA ALA A 240 -5.62 4.38 16.01
C ALA A 240 -5.44 5.86 15.70
N VAL A 241 -4.21 6.38 15.83
CA VAL A 241 -3.88 7.72 15.34
C VAL A 241 -3.92 7.66 13.81
N LYS A 242 -4.97 8.24 13.22
CA LYS A 242 -5.19 8.32 11.75
C LYS A 242 -4.74 9.67 11.17
N GLU A 243 -4.01 10.48 11.93
CA GLU A 243 -3.87 11.92 11.68
C GLU A 243 -2.45 12.39 11.33
N VAL A 244 -1.49 11.50 11.03
CA VAL A 244 -0.13 11.96 10.70
C VAL A 244 0.47 11.16 9.55
N SER A 245 0.44 11.69 8.34
CA SER A 245 1.26 11.14 7.25
C SER A 245 1.51 12.19 6.19
N ILE A 246 2.72 12.76 6.18
CA ILE A 246 3.20 13.63 5.09
C ILE A 246 4.19 12.88 4.17
N TYR A 247 4.79 11.74 4.58
CA TYR A 247 5.90 11.12 3.83
C TYR A 247 5.78 9.60 3.55
N MET A 248 4.63 9.13 3.05
CA MET A 248 4.53 7.74 2.59
C MET A 248 5.16 7.49 1.19
N THR A 249 5.63 8.53 0.51
CA THR A 249 6.04 8.46 -0.91
C THR A 249 7.43 7.85 -1.13
N MET A 250 8.30 7.77 -0.11
CA MET A 250 9.68 7.29 -0.28
C MET A 250 9.88 5.77 -0.06
N LEU A 251 8.85 5.04 0.38
CA LEU A 251 9.02 3.70 0.95
C LEU A 251 8.23 2.56 0.25
N CYS A 252 7.52 2.81 -0.87
CA CYS A 252 6.65 1.83 -1.54
C CYS A 252 7.08 1.41 -2.97
#